data_AF-A0A529NJ96-F1
#
_entry.id   AF-A0A529NJ96-F1
#
_cell.length_a   1.000
_cell.length_b   1.000
_cell.length_c   1.000
_cell.angle_alpha   90.00
_cell.angle_beta   90.00
_cell.angle_gamma   90.00
#
_symmetry.space_group_name_H-M   'P 1'
#
loop_
_entity.id
_entity.type
_entity.pdbx_description
1 polymer ?
#
loop_
_entity_poly.entity_id
_entity_poly.type
_entity_poly.pdbx_seq_one_letter_code
_entity_poly.pdbx_strand_id
1 'polypeptide(L)'
;MAIQNENAYAADHGLRALALFLRFHGVDAKPDQIRDRYGDGGAIGIRAMLRCAREFGLKVGSRKTQWKQLADIRLPGIASLHDGGFLLLGKVSDKGAVVLHPPSSNAKLITRAEFEAMWDGRLILAGSQNVAQRALHALIGRGRDLVRR
;
A
#
# COMPACT_ATOMS: atom_id res chain seq x y z
N MET A 1 -20.38 -22.54 -9.02
CA MET A 1 -20.61 -21.07 -9.17
C MET A 1 -20.26 -20.46 -7.82
N ALA A 2 -19.25 -19.61 -7.60
CA ALA A 2 -18.54 -18.67 -8.46
C ALA A 2 -17.02 -18.83 -8.30
N ILE A 3 -16.31 -19.00 -9.41
CA ILE A 3 -14.84 -18.92 -9.49
C ILE A 3 -14.54 -17.71 -10.38
N GLN A 4 -15.02 -16.55 -9.95
CA GLN A 4 -14.78 -15.28 -10.61
C GLN A 4 -14.62 -14.26 -9.49
N ASN A 5 -13.38 -13.85 -9.22
CA ASN A 5 -12.97 -12.48 -8.90
C ASN A 5 -11.75 -12.33 -7.98
N GLU A 6 -11.00 -13.37 -7.60
CA GLU A 6 -9.74 -13.16 -6.83
C GLU A 6 -8.76 -12.25 -7.60
N ASN A 7 -8.62 -12.44 -8.91
CA ASN A 7 -7.76 -11.61 -9.75
C ASN A 7 -8.29 -10.19 -9.95
N ALA A 8 -9.62 -10.01 -10.01
CA ALA A 8 -10.23 -8.69 -10.09
C ALA A 8 -10.06 -7.92 -8.77
N TYR A 9 -10.21 -8.60 -7.63
CA TYR A 9 -9.98 -8.05 -6.31
C TYR A 9 -8.51 -7.65 -6.11
N ALA A 10 -7.56 -8.50 -6.50
CA ALA A 10 -6.13 -8.19 -6.45
C ALA A 10 -5.78 -7.00 -7.37
N ALA A 11 -6.40 -6.91 -8.55
CA ALA A 11 -6.23 -5.79 -9.46
C ALA A 11 -6.73 -4.47 -8.86
N ASP A 12 -7.93 -4.46 -8.30
CA ASP A 12 -8.50 -3.32 -7.58
C ASP A 12 -7.63 -2.91 -6.38
N HIS A 13 -7.10 -3.88 -5.62
CA HIS A 13 -6.26 -3.62 -4.45
C HIS A 13 -4.97 -2.90 -4.84
N GLY A 14 -4.28 -3.34 -5.88
CA GLY A 14 -3.06 -2.69 -6.36
C GLY A 14 -3.30 -1.26 -6.81
N LEU A 15 -4.36 -1.03 -7.58
CA LEU A 15 -4.71 0.30 -8.09
C LEU A 15 -5.08 1.27 -6.97
N ARG A 16 -5.88 0.82 -6.01
CA ARG A 16 -6.28 1.63 -4.86
C ARG A 16 -5.12 1.88 -3.90
N ALA A 17 -4.24 0.91 -3.68
CA ALA A 17 -3.03 1.10 -2.88
C ALA A 17 -2.11 2.15 -3.50
N LEU A 18 -1.94 2.11 -4.83
CA LEU A 18 -1.17 3.11 -5.57
C LEU A 18 -1.84 4.50 -5.51
N ALA A 19 -3.14 4.59 -5.77
CA ALA A 19 -3.89 5.84 -5.68
C ALA A 19 -3.74 6.49 -4.29
N LEU A 20 -3.89 5.70 -3.22
CA LEU A 20 -3.67 6.17 -1.85
C LEU A 20 -2.23 6.65 -1.64
N PHE A 21 -1.24 5.85 -2.05
CA PHE A 21 0.17 6.20 -1.97
C PHE A 21 0.49 7.54 -2.68
N LEU A 22 0.01 7.71 -3.91
CA LEU A 22 0.13 8.97 -4.67
C LEU A 22 -0.51 10.14 -3.92
N ARG A 23 -1.71 9.93 -3.36
CA ARG A 23 -2.42 10.95 -2.59
C ARG A 23 -1.67 11.36 -1.33
N PHE A 24 -1.01 10.41 -0.65
CA PHE A 24 -0.12 10.72 0.49
C PHE A 24 1.05 11.61 0.09
N HIS A 25 1.49 11.55 -1.16
CA HIS A 25 2.53 12.41 -1.70
C HIS A 25 1.99 13.66 -2.41
N GLY A 26 0.70 13.99 -2.24
CA GLY A 26 0.07 15.19 -2.79
C GLY A 26 -0.38 15.07 -4.25
N VAL A 27 -0.38 13.85 -4.81
CA VAL A 27 -0.82 13.59 -6.18
C VAL A 27 -2.21 12.97 -6.15
N ASP A 28 -3.21 13.66 -6.70
CA ASP A 28 -4.57 13.10 -6.83
C ASP A 28 -4.65 12.22 -8.08
N ALA A 29 -4.66 10.90 -7.87
CA ALA A 29 -4.77 9.92 -8.94
C ALA A 29 -5.91 8.95 -8.63
N LYS A 30 -6.87 8.81 -9.56
CA LYS A 30 -8.01 7.90 -9.40
C LYS A 30 -7.65 6.49 -9.86
N PRO A 31 -8.10 5.43 -9.15
CA PRO A 31 -7.85 4.04 -9.55
C PRO A 31 -8.25 3.74 -11.01
N ASP A 32 -9.39 4.27 -11.48
CA ASP A 32 -9.85 4.10 -12.86
C ASP A 32 -8.88 4.71 -13.88
N GLN A 33 -8.35 5.91 -13.62
CA GLN A 33 -7.36 6.54 -14.50
C GLN A 33 -6.05 5.76 -14.56
N ILE A 34 -5.64 5.20 -13.42
CA ILE A 34 -4.44 4.35 -13.35
C ILE A 34 -4.70 3.04 -14.14
N ARG A 35 -5.88 2.46 -14.01
CA ARG A 35 -6.28 1.26 -14.75
C ARG A 35 -6.26 1.49 -16.25
N ASP A 36 -6.87 2.56 -16.73
CA ASP A 36 -6.97 2.83 -18.17
C ASP A 36 -5.61 3.15 -18.80
N ARG A 37 -4.69 3.75 -18.04
CA ARG A 37 -3.36 4.14 -18.53
C ARG A 37 -2.28 3.07 -18.35
N TYR A 38 -2.38 2.25 -17.30
CA TYR A 38 -1.32 1.34 -16.87
C TYR A 38 -1.77 -0.10 -16.61
N GLY A 39 -3.08 -0.37 -16.70
CA GLY A 39 -3.64 -1.71 -16.58
C GLY A 39 -3.56 -2.44 -17.91
N ASP A 40 -3.08 -3.68 -17.88
CA ASP A 40 -3.04 -4.59 -19.03
C ASP A 40 -4.25 -5.55 -19.00
N GLY A 41 -5.40 -5.07 -18.51
CA GLY A 41 -6.60 -5.90 -18.26
C GLY A 41 -6.53 -6.82 -17.03
N GLY A 42 -5.42 -6.81 -16.27
CA GLY A 42 -5.21 -7.62 -15.06
C GLY A 42 -4.66 -6.82 -13.87
N ALA A 43 -4.16 -7.52 -12.85
CA ALA A 43 -3.62 -6.89 -11.66
C ALA A 43 -2.36 -6.05 -11.95
N ILE A 44 -2.31 -4.84 -11.39
CA ILE A 44 -1.19 -3.92 -11.60
C ILE A 44 0.07 -4.46 -10.90
N GLY A 45 1.14 -4.71 -11.68
CA GLY A 45 2.41 -5.17 -11.14
C GLY A 45 3.30 -4.04 -10.61
N ILE A 46 4.33 -4.40 -9.82
CA ILE A 46 5.31 -3.46 -9.25
C ILE A 46 5.92 -2.54 -10.32
N ARG A 47 6.27 -3.08 -11.50
CA ARG A 47 6.87 -2.30 -12.60
C ARG A 47 5.92 -1.20 -13.10
N ALA A 48 4.64 -1.52 -13.26
CA ALA A 48 3.62 -0.56 -13.68
C ALA A 48 3.37 0.50 -12.60
N MET A 49 3.32 0.10 -11.32
CA MET A 49 3.21 1.04 -10.21
C MET A 49 4.38 2.04 -10.17
N LEU A 50 5.61 1.55 -10.32
CA LEU A 50 6.80 2.40 -10.35
C LEU A 50 6.80 3.36 -11.54
N ARG A 51 6.41 2.88 -12.74
CA ARG A 51 6.27 3.73 -13.92
C ARG A 51 5.25 4.83 -13.68
N CYS A 52 4.03 4.46 -13.26
CA CYS A 52 2.94 5.37 -12.96
C CYS A 52 3.39 6.47 -11.98
N ALA A 53 3.97 6.10 -10.83
CA ALA A 53 4.41 7.09 -9.85
C ALA A 53 5.54 8.01 -10.36
N ARG A 54 6.48 7.47 -11.16
CA ARG A 54 7.54 8.28 -11.78
C ARG A 54 7.00 9.28 -12.80
N GLU A 55 5.97 8.93 -13.54
CA GLU A 55 5.30 9.85 -14.48
C GLU A 55 4.55 10.98 -13.77
N PHE A 56 4.10 10.74 -12.53
CA PHE A 56 3.59 11.79 -11.65
C PHE A 56 4.71 12.60 -10.94
N GLY A 57 5.98 12.43 -11.34
CA GLY A 57 7.11 13.17 -10.79
C GLY A 57 7.62 12.65 -9.44
N LEU A 58 7.13 11.50 -8.96
CA LEU A 58 7.61 10.91 -7.72
C LEU A 58 8.86 10.08 -7.94
N LYS A 59 9.87 10.32 -7.11
CA LYS A 59 11.01 9.40 -6.99
C LYS A 59 10.52 8.19 -6.22
N VAL A 60 10.36 7.05 -6.88
CA VAL A 60 9.98 5.78 -6.24
C VAL A 60 10.94 4.67 -6.60
N GLY A 61 11.08 3.69 -5.70
CA GLY A 61 11.87 2.49 -5.92
C GLY A 61 11.22 1.29 -5.25
N SER A 62 11.48 0.09 -5.79
CA SER A 62 11.16 -1.17 -5.12
C SER A 62 12.43 -1.76 -4.53
N ARG A 63 12.36 -2.22 -3.28
CA ARG A 63 13.46 -2.91 -2.60
C ARG A 63 12.91 -4.12 -1.85
N LYS A 64 13.70 -5.19 -1.82
CA LYS A 64 13.48 -6.29 -0.87
C LYS A 64 13.99 -5.89 0.50
N THR A 65 13.15 -6.01 1.52
CA THR A 65 13.47 -5.65 2.90
C THR A 65 13.06 -6.79 3.82
N GLN A 66 13.38 -6.67 5.11
CA GLN A 66 12.93 -7.58 6.16
C GLN A 66 12.30 -6.78 7.29
N TRP A 67 11.51 -7.44 8.15
CA TRP A 67 10.82 -6.79 9.27
C TRP A 67 11.71 -5.84 10.08
N LYS A 68 12.92 -6.28 10.42
CA LYS A 68 13.90 -5.48 11.18
C LYS A 68 14.25 -4.15 10.51
N GLN A 69 14.26 -4.10 9.17
CA GLN A 69 14.55 -2.90 8.41
C GLN A 69 13.32 -2.00 8.27
N LEU A 70 12.11 -2.54 8.35
CA LEU A 70 10.88 -1.73 8.25
C LEU A 70 10.74 -0.73 9.39
N ALA A 71 11.31 -1.02 10.56
CA ALA A 71 11.33 -0.10 11.70
C ALA A 71 12.21 1.15 11.44
N ASP A 72 13.22 1.02 10.58
CA ASP A 72 14.16 2.10 10.22
C ASP A 72 13.72 2.85 8.95
N ILE A 73 12.87 2.22 8.13
CA ILE A 73 12.35 2.79 6.90
C ILE A 73 11.30 3.87 7.20
N ARG A 74 11.40 5.00 6.50
CA ARG A 74 10.36 6.03 6.52
C ARG A 74 9.17 5.58 5.69
N LEU A 75 8.05 5.36 6.38
CA LEU A 75 6.76 4.96 5.85
C LEU A 75 5.85 6.20 5.69
N PRO A 76 4.82 6.18 4.82
CA PRO A 76 4.18 5.01 4.20
C PRO A 76 4.94 4.40 3.01
N GLY A 77 4.72 3.10 2.80
CA GLY A 77 5.18 2.35 1.62
C GLY A 77 4.14 1.31 1.17
N ILE A 78 4.22 0.85 -0.08
CA ILE A 78 3.34 -0.23 -0.57
C ILE A 78 4.05 -1.56 -0.39
N ALA A 79 3.44 -2.51 0.32
CA ALA A 79 3.96 -3.86 0.48
C ALA A 79 3.28 -4.82 -0.50
N SER A 80 4.08 -5.66 -1.16
CA SER A 80 3.59 -6.71 -2.06
C SER A 80 3.32 -7.99 -1.29
N LEU A 81 2.19 -8.64 -1.58
CA LEU A 81 1.76 -9.86 -0.89
C LEU A 81 2.02 -11.10 -1.72
N HIS A 82 2.12 -12.26 -1.08
CA HIS A 82 2.26 -13.55 -1.78
C HIS A 82 1.07 -13.84 -2.70
N ASP A 83 -0.09 -13.29 -2.37
CA ASP A 83 -1.35 -13.43 -3.11
C ASP A 83 -1.38 -12.61 -4.42
N GLY A 84 -0.32 -11.86 -4.71
CA GLY A 84 -0.28 -10.91 -5.83
C GLY A 84 -1.00 -9.58 -5.55
N GLY A 85 -1.65 -9.48 -4.39
CA GLY A 85 -2.22 -8.24 -3.87
C GLY A 85 -1.17 -7.26 -3.32
N PHE A 86 -1.65 -6.07 -2.98
CA PHE A 86 -0.84 -5.01 -2.39
C PHE A 86 -1.57 -4.39 -1.20
N LEU A 87 -0.80 -3.97 -0.20
CA LEU A 87 -1.29 -3.21 0.94
C LEU A 87 -0.42 -1.99 1.17
N LEU A 88 -0.97 -0.99 1.87
CA LEU A 88 -0.17 0.16 2.28
C LEU A 88 0.32 -0.06 3.70
N LEU A 89 1.63 -0.05 3.89
CA LEU A 89 2.28 -0.08 5.18
C LEU A 89 2.44 1.35 5.69
N GLY A 90 1.69 1.72 6.73
CA GLY A 90 1.69 3.06 7.29
C GLY A 90 2.79 3.28 8.33
N LYS A 91 2.89 2.38 9.31
CA LYS A 91 3.90 2.47 10.38
C LYS A 91 4.25 1.09 10.91
N VAL A 92 5.51 0.85 11.22
CA VAL A 92 5.95 -0.33 11.98
C VAL A 92 6.42 0.11 13.36
N SER A 93 6.10 -0.67 14.37
CA SER A 93 6.48 -0.46 15.76
C SER A 93 6.64 -1.81 16.45
N ASP A 94 7.12 -1.80 17.70
CA ASP A 94 7.31 -3.03 18.47
C ASP A 94 6.02 -3.84 18.66
N LYS A 95 4.88 -3.13 18.71
CA LYS A 95 3.54 -3.73 18.82
C LYS A 95 3.03 -4.40 17.52
N GLY A 96 3.65 -4.11 16.37
CA GLY A 96 3.19 -4.60 15.08
C GLY A 96 3.25 -3.58 13.95
N ALA A 97 2.61 -3.92 12.83
CA ALA A 97 2.54 -3.12 11.62
C ALA A 97 1.14 -2.56 11.44
N VAL A 98 1.04 -1.24 11.27
CA VAL A 98 -0.18 -0.57 10.87
C VAL A 98 -0.28 -0.66 9.35
N VAL A 99 -1.18 -1.50 8.87
CA VAL A 99 -1.48 -1.69 7.46
C VAL A 99 -2.81 -1.03 7.11
N LEU A 100 -2.89 -0.42 5.95
CA LEU A 100 -4.12 0.13 5.39
C LEU A 100 -4.55 -0.78 4.23
N HIS A 101 -5.72 -1.40 4.40
CA HIS A 101 -6.33 -2.17 3.32
C HIS A 101 -7.10 -1.22 2.39
N PRO A 102 -6.77 -1.19 1.08
CA PRO A 102 -7.46 -0.36 0.11
C PRO A 102 -9.00 -0.55 0.02
N PRO A 103 -9.59 -1.76 0.22
CA PRO A 103 -11.04 -1.91 0.15
C PRO A 103 -11.78 -1.30 1.35
N SER A 104 -11.13 -1.16 2.51
CA SER A 104 -11.82 -0.77 3.75
C SER A 104 -11.46 0.62 4.26
N SER A 105 -10.42 1.27 3.69
CA SER A 105 -9.85 2.54 4.19
C SER A 105 -9.53 2.54 5.70
N ASN A 106 -9.54 1.37 6.33
CA ASN A 106 -9.36 1.19 7.76
C ASN A 106 -7.93 0.74 8.02
N ALA A 107 -7.25 1.46 8.91
CA ALA A 107 -5.94 1.08 9.40
C ALA A 107 -6.12 -0.06 10.40
N LYS A 108 -5.49 -1.21 10.12
CA LYS A 108 -5.44 -2.34 11.02
C LYS A 108 -4.03 -2.48 11.56
N LEU A 109 -3.91 -2.60 12.88
CA LEU A 109 -2.67 -3.06 13.51
C LEU A 109 -2.65 -4.58 13.42
N ILE A 110 -1.69 -5.13 12.70
CA ILE A 110 -1.44 -6.57 12.62
C ILE A 110 -0.10 -6.89 13.27
N THR A 111 0.02 -8.10 13.80
CA THR A 111 1.26 -8.57 14.41
C THR A 111 2.34 -8.75 13.35
N ARG A 112 3.59 -8.82 13.81
CA ARG A 112 4.73 -9.16 12.96
C ARG A 112 4.50 -10.47 12.19
N ALA A 113 4.06 -11.52 12.89
CA ALA A 113 3.86 -12.83 12.30
C ALA A 113 2.80 -12.82 11.21
N GLU A 114 1.67 -12.13 11.43
CA GLU A 114 0.63 -11.97 10.41
C GLU A 114 1.15 -11.20 9.18
N PHE A 115 1.89 -10.12 9.40
CA PHE A 115 2.46 -9.34 8.29
C PHE A 115 3.49 -10.15 7.51
N GLU A 116 4.43 -10.82 8.18
CA GLU A 116 5.44 -11.66 7.52
C GLU A 116 4.81 -12.85 6.79
N ALA A 117 3.70 -13.41 7.29
CA ALA A 117 2.98 -14.49 6.62
C ALA A 117 2.36 -14.05 5.29
N MET A 118 1.85 -12.81 5.20
CA MET A 118 1.21 -12.30 3.98
C MET A 118 2.19 -11.60 3.00
N TRP A 119 3.34 -11.15 3.48
CA TRP A 119 4.27 -10.29 2.77
C TRP A 119 5.35 -11.06 1.98
N ASP A 120 5.56 -10.70 0.72
CA ASP A 120 6.57 -11.28 -0.18
C ASP A 120 7.99 -10.71 0.05
N GLY A 121 8.18 -9.85 1.06
CA GLY A 121 9.47 -9.20 1.33
C GLY A 121 9.76 -7.98 0.44
N ARG A 122 8.89 -7.67 -0.53
CA ARG A 122 9.04 -6.52 -1.43
C ARG A 122 8.27 -5.30 -0.94
N LEU A 123 8.92 -4.14 -0.98
CA LEU A 123 8.34 -2.86 -0.59
C LEU A 123 8.59 -1.82 -1.68
N ILE A 124 7.58 -1.02 -2.02
CA ILE A 124 7.68 0.17 -2.86
C ILE A 124 7.70 1.39 -1.95
N LEU A 125 8.71 2.22 -2.12
CA LEU A 125 8.97 3.40 -1.30
C LEU A 125 9.17 4.63 -2.15
N ALA A 126 8.79 5.79 -1.61
CA ALA A 126 9.20 7.07 -2.15
C ALA A 126 10.63 7.40 -1.68
N GLY A 127 11.47 7.87 -2.61
CA GLY A 127 12.85 8.29 -2.37
C GLY A 127 13.01 9.77 -1.98
N SER A 128 11.93 10.56 -1.94
CA SER A 128 11.99 11.98 -1.57
C SER A 128 11.02 12.34 -0.45
N GLN A 129 11.46 13.23 0.43
CA GLN A 129 10.92 13.56 1.76
C GLN A 129 9.59 14.35 1.76
N ASN A 130 8.79 14.28 0.70
CA ASN A 130 7.63 15.13 0.59
C ASN A 130 6.41 14.53 1.30
N VAL A 131 6.21 15.01 2.53
CA VAL A 131 4.93 15.30 3.22
C VAL A 131 3.92 14.14 3.37
N ALA A 132 4.35 12.87 3.35
CA ALA A 132 3.43 11.76 3.57
C ALA A 132 2.95 11.59 5.03
N GLN A 133 3.69 12.13 6.01
CA GLN A 133 3.44 11.89 7.44
C GLN A 133 2.17 12.58 7.98
N ARG A 134 1.75 13.72 7.40
CA ARG A 134 0.57 14.48 7.89
C ARG A 134 -0.75 13.81 7.49
N ALA A 135 -0.86 13.35 6.25
CA ALA A 135 -2.06 12.70 5.74
C ALA A 135 -2.26 11.30 6.36
N LEU A 136 -1.16 10.59 6.64
CA LEU A 136 -1.23 9.28 7.30
C LEU A 136 -1.75 9.40 8.74
N HIS A 137 -1.32 10.43 9.49
CA HIS A 137 -1.82 10.65 10.86
C HIS A 137 -3.33 10.95 10.90
N ALA A 138 -3.86 11.66 9.90
CA ALA A 138 -5.30 11.95 9.81
C ALA A 138 -6.15 10.69 9.53
N LEU A 139 -5.61 9.74 8.77
CA LEU A 139 -6.29 8.47 8.47
C LEU A 139 -6.13 7.43 9.58
N ILE A 140 -4.96 7.34 10.22
CA ILE A 140 -4.73 6.46 11.37
C ILE A 140 -5.47 6.98 12.62
N GLY A 141 -5.56 8.30 12.80
CA GLY A 141 -6.19 8.92 13.96
C GLY A 141 -7.71 8.73 14.06
N ARG A 142 -8.39 8.37 12.96
CA ARG A 142 -9.84 8.07 12.95
C ARG A 142 -10.18 6.62 13.34
N GLY A 143 -9.21 5.72 13.42
CA GLY A 143 -9.45 4.29 13.72
C GLY A 143 -9.60 3.97 15.21
N ARG A 144 -10.07 4.91 16.04
CA ARG A 144 -10.18 4.74 17.49
C ARG A 144 -11.64 4.65 17.96
N ASP A 145 -12.45 3.84 17.29
CA ASP A 145 -13.74 3.38 17.81
C ASP A 145 -14.13 2.09 17.09
N LEU A 146 -13.60 0.95 17.56
CA LEU A 146 -14.13 -0.40 17.28
C LEU A 146 -13.48 -1.42 18.24
N VAL A 147 -13.42 -1.05 19.52
CA VAL A 147 -13.42 -2.01 20.62
C VAL A 147 -14.31 -1.39 21.68
N ARG A 148 -15.62 -1.64 21.61
CA ARG A 148 -16.55 -1.76 22.75
C ARG A 148 -17.94 -2.18 22.24
N ARG A 149 -18.23 -3.47 22.31
CA ARG A 149 -19.34 -4.11 23.04
C ARG A 149 -19.70 -5.44 22.41
#